data_AF-A0A444ZEP3-F1
#
_entry.id   AF-A0A444ZEP3-F1
#
_cell.length_a   1.000
_cell.length_b   1.000
_cell.length_c   1.000
_cell.angle_alpha   90.00
_cell.angle_beta   90.00
_cell.angle_gamma   90.00
#
_symmetry.space_group_name_H-M   'P 1'
#
loop_
_entity.id
_entity.type
_entity.pdbx_description
1 polymer ?
#
loop_
_entity_poly.entity_id
_entity_poly.type
_entity_poly.pdbx_seq_one_letter_code
_entity_poly.pdbx_strand_id
1 'polypeptide(L)'
;MAKTLHITFTITIILLFSSSSIPCTQSQTTRVYYYWNENNGVEDLIEQVCKRTPFYDLCISTLHNNPLLSPKSDIKQVALIMVNNILSNATDTLNYIEALLKHTKDPQLEQALALCAESYIPVVRFTLPQAAVAISQGHFAFASYCISDAVKEVNSCEGRLVKSPSDKSPLGDRNDVVQKLVDVANAIIKLLLKA
;
A
#
# COMPACT_ATOMS: atom_id res chain seq x y z
N MET A 1 -14.58 -18.54 -49.81
CA MET A 1 -15.99 -18.84 -49.52
C MET A 1 -16.02 -19.79 -48.32
N ALA A 2 -16.93 -19.60 -47.37
CA ALA A 2 -16.96 -20.39 -46.14
C ALA A 2 -17.88 -21.63 -46.26
N LYS A 3 -17.54 -22.70 -45.53
CA LYS A 3 -18.49 -23.74 -45.07
C LYS A 3 -17.84 -24.57 -43.95
N THR A 4 -18.34 -24.41 -42.73
CA THR A 4 -18.03 -25.27 -41.58
C THR A 4 -19.09 -26.35 -41.49
N LEU A 5 -18.74 -27.61 -41.22
CA LEU A 5 -19.73 -28.62 -40.83
C LEU A 5 -19.16 -29.72 -39.93
N HIS A 6 -19.79 -29.85 -38.75
CA HIS A 6 -19.88 -30.98 -37.83
C HIS A 6 -18.83 -32.11 -37.84
N ILE A 7 -18.19 -32.28 -36.68
CA ILE A 7 -17.68 -33.58 -36.23
C ILE A 7 -18.82 -34.31 -35.51
N THR A 8 -19.08 -35.56 -35.88
CA THR A 8 -19.90 -36.52 -35.11
C THR A 8 -19.14 -37.82 -35.00
N PHE A 9 -18.87 -38.29 -33.78
CA PHE A 9 -18.23 -39.59 -33.52
C PHE A 9 -19.03 -40.40 -32.49
N THR A 10 -18.84 -41.72 -32.54
CA THR A 10 -19.81 -42.71 -32.05
C THR A 10 -19.36 -43.44 -30.78
N ILE A 11 -20.33 -43.64 -29.88
CA ILE A 11 -20.59 -44.82 -29.04
C ILE A 11 -19.43 -45.82 -28.81
N THR A 12 -19.07 -46.01 -27.53
CA THR A 12 -18.74 -47.33 -26.94
C THR A 12 -19.11 -47.30 -25.44
N ILE A 13 -20.09 -48.12 -25.01
CA ILE A 13 -19.93 -49.40 -24.27
C ILE A 13 -19.60 -49.19 -22.76
N ILE A 14 -20.61 -49.30 -21.85
CA ILE A 14 -21.02 -50.52 -21.08
C ILE A 14 -20.06 -50.76 -19.88
N LEU A 15 -20.45 -50.97 -18.62
CA LEU A 15 -21.74 -50.97 -17.85
C LEU A 15 -21.37 -50.55 -16.37
N LEU A 16 -22.16 -50.60 -15.28
CA LEU A 16 -23.36 -51.35 -14.87
C LEU A 16 -24.36 -50.50 -14.03
N PHE A 17 -25.53 -51.11 -13.79
CA PHE A 17 -26.52 -50.92 -12.73
C PHE A 17 -25.92 -50.76 -11.30
N SER A 18 -26.62 -50.19 -10.31
CA SER A 18 -28.07 -50.30 -10.07
C SER A 18 -28.80 -49.04 -9.60
N SER A 19 -30.11 -49.03 -9.89
CA SER A 19 -31.04 -47.97 -9.54
C SER A 19 -31.80 -48.27 -8.25
N SER A 20 -31.61 -47.44 -7.22
CA SER A 20 -32.61 -47.22 -6.17
C SER A 20 -33.00 -45.74 -6.18
N SER A 21 -34.20 -45.46 -6.69
CA SER A 21 -34.73 -44.10 -6.76
C SER A 21 -35.17 -43.61 -5.38
N ILE A 22 -34.38 -42.72 -4.78
CA ILE A 22 -34.77 -41.94 -3.60
C ILE A 22 -34.89 -40.47 -4.04
N PRO A 23 -35.93 -39.72 -3.62
CA PRO A 23 -36.27 -38.46 -4.30
C PRO A 23 -35.28 -37.32 -4.05
N CYS A 24 -35.24 -36.37 -4.97
CA CYS A 24 -34.60 -35.07 -4.76
C CYS A 24 -35.47 -34.22 -3.81
N THR A 25 -35.35 -34.43 -2.50
CA THR A 25 -35.90 -33.53 -1.49
C THR A 25 -34.83 -32.55 -1.03
N GLN A 26 -34.98 -31.28 -1.43
CA GLN A 26 -34.18 -30.18 -0.89
C GLN A 26 -34.58 -29.94 0.57
N SER A 27 -33.93 -30.67 1.49
CA SER A 27 -33.91 -30.31 2.90
C SER A 27 -33.03 -29.08 3.08
N GLN A 28 -33.61 -27.90 2.79
CA GLN A 28 -33.06 -26.61 3.20
C GLN A 28 -33.18 -26.51 4.73
N THR A 29 -32.33 -27.25 5.44
CA THR A 29 -32.05 -26.96 6.84
C THR A 29 -31.44 -25.57 6.89
N THR A 30 -32.20 -24.60 7.42
CA THR A 30 -31.78 -23.22 7.69
C THR A 30 -30.82 -23.17 8.88
N ARG A 31 -29.74 -23.97 8.80
CA ARG A 31 -28.58 -23.83 9.64
C ARG A 31 -27.91 -22.52 9.22
N VAL A 32 -28.06 -21.49 10.04
CA VAL A 32 -27.25 -20.27 9.94
C VAL A 32 -25.80 -20.71 10.11
N TYR A 33 -25.12 -20.91 8.98
CA TYR A 33 -23.67 -20.97 8.96
C TYR A 33 -23.21 -19.57 9.31
N TYR A 34 -22.79 -19.40 10.56
CA TYR A 34 -22.03 -18.24 10.99
C TYR A 34 -20.79 -18.18 10.10
N TYR A 35 -20.85 -17.31 9.09
CA TYR A 35 -19.66 -16.84 8.40
C TYR A 35 -18.79 -16.21 9.47
N TRP A 36 -17.70 -16.89 9.84
CA TRP A 36 -16.56 -16.24 10.46
C TRP A 36 -16.02 -15.29 9.40
N ASN A 37 -16.51 -14.05 9.40
CA ASN A 37 -16.05 -13.01 8.50
C ASN A 37 -14.61 -12.70 8.90
N GLU A 38 -13.64 -13.34 8.25
CA GLU A 38 -12.21 -13.24 8.57
C GLU A 38 -11.75 -11.77 8.59
N ASN A 39 -12.37 -10.95 7.75
CA ASN A 39 -12.21 -9.49 7.73
C ASN A 39 -12.42 -8.82 9.10
N ASN A 40 -13.29 -9.33 9.99
CA ASN A 40 -13.51 -8.75 11.32
C ASN A 40 -12.19 -8.60 12.10
N GLY A 41 -11.30 -9.60 12.08
CA GLY A 41 -10.02 -9.55 12.77
C GLY A 41 -8.99 -8.63 12.09
N VAL A 42 -9.18 -8.32 10.80
CA VAL A 42 -8.38 -7.34 10.06
C VAL A 42 -8.87 -5.93 10.39
N GLU A 43 -10.18 -5.67 10.34
CA GLU A 43 -10.75 -4.37 10.66
C GLU A 43 -10.54 -4.02 12.15
N ASP A 44 -10.71 -4.95 13.09
CA ASP A 44 -10.41 -4.73 14.51
C ASP A 44 -8.93 -4.33 14.75
N LEU A 45 -8.00 -4.88 13.96
CA LEU A 45 -6.57 -4.51 14.01
C LEU A 45 -6.32 -3.12 13.41
N ILE A 46 -6.89 -2.83 12.25
CA ILE A 46 -6.80 -1.53 11.56
C ILE A 46 -7.37 -0.43 12.47
N GLU A 47 -8.57 -0.63 13.00
CA GLU A 47 -9.27 0.26 13.93
C GLU A 47 -8.44 0.53 15.19
N GLN A 48 -7.85 -0.52 15.80
CA GLN A 48 -7.02 -0.40 16.99
C GLN A 48 -5.72 0.38 16.71
N VAL A 49 -5.10 0.18 15.54
CA VAL A 49 -3.87 0.87 15.16
C VAL A 49 -4.16 2.33 14.79
N CYS A 50 -5.10 2.60 13.88
CA CYS A 50 -5.37 3.94 13.38
C CYS A 50 -5.94 4.90 14.45
N LYS A 51 -6.67 4.40 15.46
CA LYS A 51 -7.04 5.21 16.64
C LYS A 51 -5.86 5.69 17.49
N ARG A 52 -4.64 5.21 17.20
CA ARG A 52 -3.39 5.59 17.88
C ARG A 52 -2.41 6.34 16.95
N THR A 53 -2.79 6.63 15.72
CA THR A 53 -2.01 7.44 14.76
C THR A 53 -2.59 8.85 14.61
N PRO A 54 -1.82 9.83 14.12
CA PRO A 54 -2.41 10.99 13.46
C PRO A 54 -3.14 10.56 12.18
N PHE A 55 -3.85 11.49 11.53
CA PHE A 55 -4.48 11.32 10.22
C PHE A 55 -5.30 10.01 10.08
N TYR A 56 -6.26 9.82 10.98
CA TYR A 56 -7.11 8.62 11.08
C TYR A 56 -7.61 8.11 9.72
N ASP A 57 -8.29 8.95 8.94
CA ASP A 57 -8.91 8.56 7.66
C ASP A 57 -7.87 8.17 6.60
N LEU A 58 -6.65 8.73 6.66
CA LEU A 58 -5.54 8.34 5.81
C LEU A 58 -5.00 6.97 6.23
N CYS A 59 -4.89 6.70 7.53
CA CYS A 59 -4.49 5.39 8.05
C CYS A 59 -5.51 4.31 7.64
N ILE A 60 -6.81 4.57 7.81
CA ILE A 60 -7.87 3.66 7.36
C ILE A 60 -7.80 3.44 5.85
N SER A 61 -7.77 4.50 5.04
CA SER A 61 -7.79 4.37 3.57
C SER A 61 -6.53 3.72 2.97
N THR A 62 -5.41 3.71 3.71
CA THR A 62 -4.17 3.04 3.30
C THR A 62 -4.13 1.54 3.64
N LEU A 63 -4.94 1.10 4.61
CA LEU A 63 -4.91 -0.27 5.16
C LEU A 63 -6.16 -1.11 4.84
N HIS A 64 -7.35 -0.47 4.77
CA HIS A 64 -8.61 -1.14 4.50
C HIS A 64 -8.61 -1.81 3.12
N ASN A 65 -9.08 -3.06 3.05
CA ASN A 65 -8.99 -3.95 1.86
C ASN A 65 -7.56 -4.26 1.36
N ASN A 66 -6.50 -3.99 2.14
CA ASN A 66 -5.14 -4.35 1.72
C ASN A 66 -4.93 -5.88 1.74
N PRO A 67 -4.63 -6.53 0.60
CA PRO A 67 -4.57 -8.00 0.51
C PRO A 67 -3.36 -8.63 1.22
N LEU A 68 -2.47 -7.81 1.80
CA LEU A 68 -1.36 -8.25 2.65
C LEU A 68 -1.75 -8.29 4.15
N LEU A 69 -2.98 -7.94 4.50
CA LEU A 69 -3.56 -8.14 5.83
C LEU A 69 -4.43 -9.40 5.88
N SER A 70 -4.44 -10.03 7.06
CA SER A 70 -5.12 -11.29 7.34
C SER A 70 -5.48 -11.35 8.83
N PRO A 71 -6.33 -12.29 9.29
CA PRO A 71 -6.65 -12.46 10.71
C PRO A 71 -5.47 -12.81 11.62
N LYS A 72 -4.28 -13.03 11.05
CA LYS A 72 -3.02 -13.36 11.76
C LYS A 72 -1.96 -12.26 11.62
N SER A 73 -2.27 -11.16 10.95
CA SER A 73 -1.35 -10.04 10.79
C SER A 73 -1.12 -9.32 12.12
N ASP A 74 0.08 -8.78 12.31
CA ASP A 74 0.48 -8.05 13.51
C ASP A 74 0.70 -6.55 13.19
N ILE A 75 0.96 -5.75 14.23
CA ILE A 75 1.26 -4.31 14.08
C ILE A 75 2.51 -4.08 13.21
N LYS A 76 3.42 -5.07 13.14
CA LYS A 76 4.63 -5.03 12.30
C LYS A 76 4.28 -5.20 10.81
N GLN A 77 3.34 -6.08 10.46
CA GLN A 77 2.80 -6.18 9.10
C GLN A 77 2.10 -4.88 8.69
N VAL A 78 1.33 -4.27 9.60
CA VAL A 78 0.69 -2.96 9.36
C VAL A 78 1.74 -1.85 9.15
N ALA A 79 2.81 -1.82 9.95
CA ALA A 79 3.92 -0.87 9.78
C ALA A 79 4.65 -1.06 8.43
N LEU A 80 4.88 -2.30 8.01
CA LEU A 80 5.51 -2.63 6.73
C LEU A 80 4.66 -2.14 5.54
N ILE A 81 3.34 -2.32 5.59
CA ILE A 81 2.42 -1.81 4.57
C ILE A 81 2.44 -0.28 4.50
N MET A 82 2.51 0.41 5.65
CA MET A 82 2.59 1.87 5.67
C MET A 82 3.93 2.37 5.07
N VAL A 83 5.06 1.74 5.39
CA VAL A 83 6.36 2.09 4.77
C VAL A 83 6.38 1.83 3.27
N ASN A 84 5.76 0.74 2.80
CA ASN A 84 5.63 0.47 1.37
C ASN A 84 4.74 1.52 0.66
N ASN A 85 3.73 2.08 1.33
CA ASN A 85 2.94 3.19 0.80
C ASN A 85 3.72 4.51 0.74
N ILE A 86 4.55 4.81 1.74
CA ILE A 86 5.48 5.96 1.69
C ILE A 86 6.43 5.78 0.50
N LEU A 87 7.00 4.59 0.30
CA LEU A 87 7.88 4.27 -0.83
C LEU A 87 7.17 4.43 -2.18
N SER A 88 5.91 3.98 -2.31
CA SER A 88 5.13 4.16 -3.54
C SER A 88 4.91 5.64 -3.85
N ASN A 89 4.45 6.43 -2.87
CA ASN A 89 4.20 7.87 -3.05
C ASN A 89 5.50 8.66 -3.32
N ALA A 90 6.62 8.27 -2.70
CA ALA A 90 7.92 8.87 -2.97
C ALA A 90 8.45 8.51 -4.37
N THR A 91 8.22 7.29 -4.84
CA THR A 91 8.58 6.84 -6.19
C THR A 91 7.77 7.59 -7.25
N ASP A 92 6.47 7.71 -7.07
CA ASP A 92 5.59 8.48 -7.98
C ASP A 92 5.93 9.97 -7.98
N THR A 93 6.40 10.52 -6.86
CA THR A 93 6.85 11.90 -6.77
C THR A 93 8.19 12.12 -7.46
N LEU A 94 9.15 11.19 -7.34
CA LEU A 94 10.39 11.19 -8.13
C LEU A 94 10.11 11.10 -9.64
N ASN A 95 9.23 10.18 -10.05
CA ASN A 95 8.78 10.05 -11.44
C ASN A 95 8.14 11.35 -11.96
N TYR A 96 7.39 12.07 -11.11
CA TYR A 96 6.79 13.36 -11.44
C TYR A 96 7.81 14.50 -11.52
N ILE A 97 8.80 14.55 -10.63
CA ILE A 97 9.94 15.49 -10.71
C ILE A 97 10.69 15.29 -12.03
N GLU A 98 11.01 14.04 -12.37
CA GLU A 98 11.63 13.68 -13.64
C GLU A 98 10.78 14.09 -14.86
N ALA A 99 9.45 14.02 -14.76
CA ALA A 99 8.56 14.48 -15.81
C ALA A 99 8.57 16.01 -15.94
N LEU A 100 8.58 16.76 -14.84
CA LEU A 100 8.67 18.22 -14.86
C LEU A 100 10.00 18.71 -15.46
N LEU A 101 11.12 18.06 -15.10
CA LEU A 101 12.46 18.35 -15.66
C LEU A 101 12.48 18.25 -17.19
N LYS A 102 11.76 17.30 -17.77
CA LYS A 102 11.69 17.09 -19.24
C LYS A 102 10.85 18.15 -19.98
N HIS A 103 10.13 19.03 -19.27
CA HIS A 103 9.19 19.99 -19.85
C HIS A 103 9.39 21.46 -19.42
N THR A 104 10.12 21.71 -18.32
CA THR A 104 10.42 23.08 -17.88
C THR A 104 11.30 23.83 -18.90
N LYS A 105 11.19 25.17 -18.88
CA LYS A 105 12.06 26.11 -19.61
C LYS A 105 12.55 27.25 -18.71
N ASP A 106 12.23 27.21 -17.42
CA ASP A 106 12.78 28.11 -16.40
C ASP A 106 14.01 27.42 -15.77
N PRO A 107 15.23 27.95 -15.96
CA PRO A 107 16.45 27.36 -15.41
C PRO A 107 16.47 27.34 -13.87
N GLN A 108 15.75 28.24 -13.18
CA GLN A 108 15.68 28.23 -11.72
C GLN A 108 14.80 27.08 -11.22
N LEU A 109 13.68 26.83 -11.91
CA LEU A 109 12.81 25.70 -11.62
C LEU A 109 13.49 24.38 -12.01
N GLU A 110 14.21 24.34 -13.13
CA GLU A 110 15.03 23.19 -13.55
C GLU A 110 16.08 22.83 -12.49
N GLN A 111 16.85 23.81 -12.00
CA GLN A 111 17.84 23.60 -10.94
C GLN A 111 17.19 23.12 -9.63
N ALA A 112 16.06 23.72 -9.23
CA ALA A 112 15.35 23.32 -8.01
C ALA A 112 14.80 21.89 -8.11
N LEU A 113 14.22 21.52 -9.26
CA LEU A 113 13.72 20.16 -9.53
C LEU A 113 14.86 19.13 -9.60
N ALA A 114 16.02 19.48 -10.14
CA ALA A 114 17.19 18.59 -10.17
C ALA A 114 17.67 18.26 -8.75
N LEU A 115 17.81 19.27 -7.90
CA LEU A 115 18.17 19.11 -6.48
C LEU A 115 17.08 18.34 -5.69
N CYS A 116 15.80 18.52 -6.04
CA CYS A 116 14.71 17.69 -5.53
C CYS A 116 14.86 16.21 -5.92
N ALA A 117 15.22 15.91 -7.17
CA ALA A 117 15.48 14.54 -7.61
C ALA A 117 16.66 13.93 -6.85
N GLU A 118 17.74 14.68 -6.63
CA GLU A 118 18.89 14.25 -5.83
C GLU A 118 18.51 13.89 -4.38
N SER A 119 17.60 14.64 -3.74
CA SER A 119 17.02 14.28 -2.43
C SER A 119 16.10 13.05 -2.48
N TYR A 120 15.27 12.90 -3.53
CA TYR A 120 14.31 11.78 -3.64
C TYR A 120 14.95 10.43 -4.03
N ILE A 121 16.02 10.44 -4.83
CA ILE A 121 16.73 9.24 -5.30
C ILE A 121 17.20 8.33 -4.14
N PRO A 122 17.91 8.79 -3.09
CA PRO A 122 18.32 7.94 -1.98
C PRO A 122 17.14 7.50 -1.12
N VAL A 123 16.12 8.35 -0.96
CA VAL A 123 14.88 8.02 -0.21
C VAL A 123 14.20 6.79 -0.80
N VAL A 124 13.98 6.81 -2.13
CA VAL A 124 13.34 5.72 -2.87
C VAL A 124 14.23 4.48 -2.96
N ARG A 125 15.52 4.65 -3.27
CA ARG A 125 16.42 3.51 -3.60
C ARG A 125 17.04 2.83 -2.39
N PHE A 126 17.18 3.54 -1.26
CA PHE A 126 17.92 3.05 -0.09
C PHE A 126 17.19 3.26 1.23
N THR A 127 16.70 4.47 1.55
CA THR A 127 16.24 4.80 2.91
C THR A 127 14.94 4.09 3.29
N LEU A 128 13.91 4.15 2.44
CA LEU A 128 12.63 3.48 2.70
C LEU A 128 12.71 1.95 2.55
N PRO A 129 13.45 1.37 1.57
CA PRO A 129 13.76 -0.06 1.57
C PRO A 129 14.46 -0.55 2.84
N GLN A 130 15.42 0.23 3.39
CA GLN A 130 16.05 -0.10 4.68
C GLN A 130 15.07 -0.04 5.85
N ALA A 131 14.13 0.91 5.87
CA ALA A 131 13.07 0.96 6.88
C ALA A 131 12.18 -0.31 6.84
N ALA A 132 11.82 -0.80 5.65
CA ALA A 132 11.04 -2.02 5.47
C ALA A 132 11.80 -3.27 5.95
N VAL A 133 13.10 -3.38 5.65
CA VAL A 133 13.97 -4.44 6.18
C VAL A 133 14.11 -4.35 7.70
N ALA A 134 14.28 -3.14 8.24
CA ALA A 134 14.40 -2.91 9.67
C ALA A 134 13.12 -3.31 10.45
N ILE A 135 11.94 -2.97 9.94
CA ILE A 135 10.65 -3.44 10.49
C ILE A 135 10.58 -4.97 10.48
N SER A 136 10.95 -5.59 9.35
CA SER A 136 10.91 -7.05 9.19
C SER A 136 11.84 -7.78 10.17
N GLN A 137 12.97 -7.17 10.52
CA GLN A 137 13.97 -7.68 11.47
C GLN A 137 13.70 -7.31 12.94
N GLY A 138 12.70 -6.47 13.23
CA GLY A 138 12.44 -5.96 14.59
C GLY A 138 13.32 -4.77 15.02
N HIS A 139 14.12 -4.20 14.12
CA HIS A 139 14.97 -3.03 14.35
C HIS A 139 14.16 -1.71 14.31
N PHE A 140 13.07 -1.64 15.10
CA PHE A 140 12.06 -0.58 15.03
C PHE A 140 12.60 0.84 15.24
N ALA A 141 13.60 1.02 16.10
CA ALA A 141 14.25 2.32 16.30
C ALA A 141 15.00 2.81 15.04
N PHE A 142 15.65 1.89 14.32
CA PHE A 142 16.31 2.20 13.05
C PHE A 142 15.29 2.44 11.93
N ALA A 143 14.16 1.70 11.91
CA ALA A 143 13.06 1.98 10.99
C ALA A 143 12.47 3.39 11.17
N SER A 144 12.22 3.81 12.42
CA SER A 144 11.76 5.17 12.76
C SER A 144 12.79 6.23 12.36
N TYR A 145 14.10 5.97 12.56
CA TYR A 145 15.17 6.83 12.04
C TYR A 145 15.06 6.98 10.52
N CYS A 146 15.02 5.87 9.76
CA CYS A 146 14.99 5.91 8.30
C CYS A 146 13.77 6.66 7.74
N ILE A 147 12.55 6.46 8.24
CA ILE A 147 11.38 7.22 7.74
C ILE A 147 11.42 8.69 8.17
N SER A 148 11.97 9.00 9.34
CA SER A 148 12.17 10.37 9.81
C SER A 148 13.31 11.08 9.07
N ASP A 149 14.21 10.33 8.44
CA ASP A 149 15.25 10.84 7.56
C ASP A 149 14.69 11.12 6.15
N ALA A 150 13.94 10.15 5.62
CA ALA A 150 13.24 10.29 4.35
C ALA A 150 12.38 11.56 4.26
N VAL A 151 11.65 11.90 5.33
CA VAL A 151 10.79 13.09 5.33
C VAL A 151 11.57 14.42 5.46
N LYS A 152 12.81 14.41 5.97
CA LYS A 152 13.68 15.60 5.91
C LYS A 152 14.08 15.90 4.47
N GLU A 153 14.37 14.88 3.68
CA GLU A 153 14.71 15.05 2.25
C GLU A 153 13.51 15.53 1.43
N VAL A 154 12.30 15.07 1.74
CA VAL A 154 11.04 15.59 1.18
C VAL A 154 10.88 17.09 1.50
N ASN A 155 11.03 17.47 2.78
CA ASN A 155 10.90 18.87 3.21
C ASN A 155 12.07 19.75 2.71
N SER A 156 13.28 19.19 2.56
CA SER A 156 14.46 19.81 1.92
C SER A 156 14.21 20.11 0.44
N CYS A 157 13.49 19.22 -0.26
CA CYS A 157 13.04 19.47 -1.62
C CYS A 157 11.98 20.59 -1.69
N GLU A 158 10.93 20.54 -0.86
CA GLU A 158 9.88 21.56 -0.84
C GLU A 158 10.46 22.97 -0.58
N GLY A 159 11.38 23.09 0.38
CA GLY A 159 12.10 24.33 0.70
C GLY A 159 13.02 24.87 -0.40
N ARG A 160 13.23 24.15 -1.51
CA ARG A 160 13.94 24.64 -2.72
C ARG A 160 12.98 25.18 -3.78
N LEU A 161 11.72 24.77 -3.74
CA LEU A 161 10.68 25.17 -4.67
C LEU A 161 9.90 26.41 -4.18
N VAL A 162 9.79 26.59 -2.87
CA VAL A 162 9.12 27.73 -2.23
C VAL A 162 10.15 28.79 -1.82
N LYS A 163 10.13 29.98 -2.44
CA LYS A 163 11.02 31.11 -2.11
C LYS A 163 10.34 32.17 -1.24
N SER A 164 9.01 32.23 -1.31
CA SER A 164 8.10 33.09 -0.54
C SER A 164 6.86 32.29 -0.11
N PRO A 165 6.19 32.60 1.02
CA PRO A 165 4.93 31.96 1.42
C PRO A 165 3.77 32.10 0.41
N SER A 166 3.92 32.92 -0.63
CA SER A 166 3.01 33.06 -1.77
C SER A 166 3.17 31.98 -2.84
N ASP A 167 4.30 31.27 -2.85
CA ASP A 167 4.73 30.48 -3.99
C ASP A 167 4.07 29.09 -3.98
N LYS A 168 3.56 28.69 -5.14
CA LYS A 168 2.98 27.36 -5.32
C LYS A 168 4.06 26.38 -5.76
N SER A 169 4.56 25.57 -4.84
CA SER A 169 5.37 24.40 -5.19
C SER A 169 4.56 23.48 -6.12
N PRO A 170 5.16 22.99 -7.24
CA PRO A 170 4.54 21.96 -8.06
C PRO A 170 4.45 20.60 -7.35
N LEU A 171 5.09 20.45 -6.18
CA LEU A 171 5.12 19.20 -5.41
C LEU A 171 4.35 19.26 -4.09
N GLY A 172 3.85 20.43 -3.66
CA GLY A 172 3.34 20.65 -2.29
C GLY A 172 2.36 19.57 -1.81
N ASP A 173 1.30 19.29 -2.58
CA ASP A 173 0.31 18.25 -2.24
C ASP A 173 0.92 16.84 -2.15
N ARG A 174 1.94 16.53 -2.96
CA ARG A 174 2.63 15.23 -2.94
C ARG A 174 3.54 15.11 -1.72
N ASN A 175 4.26 16.17 -1.41
CA ASN A 175 5.16 16.26 -0.27
C ASN A 175 4.38 16.18 1.05
N ASP A 176 3.22 16.84 1.13
CA ASP A 176 2.26 16.76 2.23
C ASP A 176 1.69 15.34 2.42
N VAL A 177 1.30 14.64 1.35
CA VAL A 177 0.85 13.23 1.45
C VAL A 177 1.98 12.32 1.99
N VAL A 178 3.22 12.49 1.50
CA VAL A 178 4.36 11.71 2.00
C VAL A 178 4.67 12.02 3.46
N GLN A 179 4.61 13.29 3.88
CA GLN A 179 4.76 13.72 5.28
C GLN A 179 3.70 13.06 6.18
N LYS A 180 2.41 13.14 5.80
CA LYS A 180 1.31 12.55 6.56
C LYS A 180 1.43 11.03 6.70
N LEU A 181 1.84 10.33 5.64
CA LEU A 181 2.10 8.89 5.69
C LEU A 181 3.29 8.54 6.61
N VAL A 182 4.35 9.35 6.63
CA VAL A 182 5.47 9.19 7.57
C VAL A 182 5.03 9.40 9.02
N ASP A 183 4.18 10.38 9.31
CA ASP A 183 3.66 10.62 10.66
C ASP A 183 2.78 9.46 11.15
N VAL A 184 1.95 8.89 10.27
CA VAL A 184 1.21 7.65 10.53
C VAL A 184 2.18 6.49 10.81
N ALA A 185 3.17 6.25 9.94
CA ALA A 185 4.14 5.16 10.12
C ALA A 185 4.96 5.30 11.41
N ASN A 186 5.43 6.50 11.75
CA ASN A 186 6.15 6.76 12.99
C ASN A 186 5.28 6.47 14.22
N ALA A 187 3.98 6.80 14.18
CA ALA A 187 3.06 6.46 15.26
C ALA A 187 2.85 4.94 15.40
N ILE A 188 2.75 4.19 14.28
CA ILE A 188 2.63 2.72 14.30
C ILE A 188 3.92 2.09 14.85
N ILE A 189 5.10 2.53 14.40
CA ILE A 189 6.40 2.04 14.90
C ILE A 189 6.59 2.37 16.39
N LYS A 190 6.02 3.49 16.87
CA LYS A 190 5.98 3.86 18.29
C LYS A 190 5.05 3.00 19.15
N LEU A 191 4.18 2.17 18.55
CA LEU A 191 3.50 1.07 19.24
C LEU A 191 4.44 -0.14 19.40
N LEU A 192 5.16 -0.49 18.34
CA LEU A 192 6.13 -1.61 18.33
C LEU A 192 7.31 -1.37 19.29
N LEU A 193 7.72 -0.12 19.49
CA LEU A 193 8.73 0.29 20.47
C LEU A 193 8.24 0.26 21.94
N LYS A 194 7.01 -0.20 22.21
CA LYS A 194 6.39 -0.30 23.54
C LYS A 194 5.78 -1.69 23.83
N ALA A 195 5.98 -2.64 22.93
CA ALA A 195 5.44 -4.00 23.01
C ALA A 195 6.39 -4.96 23.75
#